data_AF-L7UAN8-F1
#
_entry.id   AF-L7UAN8-F1
#
_cell.length_a   1.000
_cell.length_b   1.000
_cell.length_c   1.000
_cell.angle_alpha   90.00
_cell.angle_beta   90.00
_cell.angle_gamma   90.00
#
_symmetry.space_group_name_H-M   'P 1'
#
loop_
_entity.id
_entity.type
_entity.pdbx_description
1 polymer ?
#
loop_
_entity_poly.entity_id
_entity_poly.type
_entity_poly.pdbx_seq_one_letter_code
_entity_poly.pdbx_strand_id
1 'polypeptide(L)'
;MDASARRGPHDTERWLCAGLGLARQERLDAEVLSAGVPWLLATLAESPTLPPPALVLDLGRLVAGHALASSLPVPHTLPRLRAAVRAYDDHVLARLAAEPHLEAVSAALARLPSALRPRGMAFLVARVLSRTGFTTGLGMNPALARRVLEKTPGELLQSGYTALREGGPFLEQLAQGYEALTSGARRAPALLGDAEVFTLENLEHLQGKAQRMALEQAVEAAEALSRTLPARLRARSVSSGPAPSALDDEAAFPQGGFSSVSNVGSLENLVTSELVYMEDEPTLDLFDVRYVEGELLYYTRDESLAVRRRRVITFVLPPSLAEARVKDSGVKWQRAVVALGLVLCLVRRLSLWLGDQDLRFQVAFPWDGTGPHPLEAERGLSELLLREWRARGTVEILTPRDDAEVLARAEADSKRARVDVLRLDAVRQATLEAEGLPSRVGLHLLDLSGPSPRLQVPRAGAVTRERGFQEENRAGLSMEAPWEAWTGATLELARGLL
;
A
#
# COMPACT_ATOMS: atom_id res chain seq x y z
N MET A 1 -24.66 27.11 -15.10
CA MET A 1 -26.00 27.54 -14.66
C MET A 1 -26.85 26.30 -14.48
N ASP A 2 -27.23 26.06 -13.23
CA ASP A 2 -27.73 24.80 -12.66
C ASP A 2 -29.14 24.40 -13.12
N ALA A 3 -29.24 23.34 -13.92
CA ALA A 3 -30.48 22.57 -14.08
C ALA A 3 -30.77 21.64 -12.88
N SER A 4 -30.01 21.77 -11.78
CA SER A 4 -30.32 21.16 -10.48
C SER A 4 -31.41 21.93 -9.71
N ALA A 5 -31.95 23.01 -10.29
CA ALA A 5 -33.01 23.84 -9.74
C ALA A 5 -34.27 23.03 -9.37
N ARG A 6 -34.40 22.75 -8.07
CA ARG A 6 -35.59 22.31 -7.33
C ARG A 6 -36.36 21.14 -7.94
N ARG A 7 -35.71 19.97 -7.96
CA ARG A 7 -36.43 18.70 -8.11
C ARG A 7 -37.25 18.44 -6.84
N GLY A 8 -38.49 17.99 -7.01
CA GLY A 8 -39.35 17.68 -5.88
C GLY A 8 -38.84 16.47 -5.10
N PRO A 9 -39.05 16.40 -3.78
CA PRO A 9 -38.64 15.26 -2.95
C PRO A 9 -39.23 13.92 -3.44
N HIS A 10 -40.40 13.97 -4.10
CA HIS A 10 -41.05 12.82 -4.72
C HIS A 10 -40.26 12.23 -5.91
N ASP A 11 -39.66 13.06 -6.76
CA ASP A 11 -38.83 12.57 -7.87
C ASP A 11 -37.54 11.93 -7.37
N THR A 12 -36.95 12.47 -6.30
CA THR A 12 -35.77 11.90 -5.65
C THR A 12 -36.06 10.55 -5.00
N GLU A 13 -37.23 10.40 -4.37
CA GLU A 13 -37.70 9.12 -3.84
C GLU A 13 -37.93 8.09 -4.95
N ARG A 14 -38.62 8.47 -6.03
CA ARG A 14 -38.83 7.59 -7.19
C ARG A 14 -37.51 7.20 -7.86
N TRP A 15 -36.56 8.12 -7.97
CA TRP A 15 -35.22 7.85 -8.48
C TRP A 15 -34.50 6.79 -7.62
N LEU A 16 -34.54 6.93 -6.30
CA LEU A 16 -33.89 6.00 -5.37
C LEU A 16 -34.53 4.61 -5.47
N CYS A 17 -35.85 4.51 -5.35
CA CYS A 17 -36.55 3.23 -5.40
C CYS A 17 -36.44 2.55 -6.79
N ALA A 18 -36.59 3.31 -7.88
CA ALA A 18 -36.43 2.78 -9.23
C ALA A 18 -35.00 2.29 -9.48
N GLY A 19 -34.01 3.02 -8.96
CA GLY A 19 -32.61 2.62 -9.02
C GLY A 19 -32.31 1.31 -8.29
N LEU A 20 -32.93 1.07 -7.12
CA LEU A 20 -32.81 -0.20 -6.40
C LEU A 20 -33.39 -1.36 -7.22
N GLY A 21 -34.55 -1.14 -7.85
CA GLY A 21 -35.20 -2.14 -8.70
C GLY A 21 -34.45 -2.51 -9.99
N LEU A 22 -33.33 -1.83 -10.27
CA LEU A 22 -32.44 -2.11 -11.41
C LEU A 22 -31.19 -2.91 -11.03
N ALA A 23 -31.03 -3.29 -9.76
CA ALA A 23 -29.91 -4.14 -9.32
C ALA A 23 -29.90 -5.49 -10.06
N ARG A 24 -28.71 -5.97 -10.41
CA ARG A 24 -28.48 -7.11 -11.31
C ARG A 24 -28.37 -8.41 -10.53
N GLN A 25 -29.42 -8.71 -9.78
CA GLN A 25 -29.49 -9.78 -8.80
C GLN A 25 -30.68 -10.69 -9.08
N GLU A 26 -30.44 -12.01 -9.22
CA GLU A 26 -31.46 -12.98 -9.66
C GLU A 26 -32.72 -12.97 -8.78
N ARG A 27 -32.54 -12.72 -7.49
CA ARG A 27 -33.59 -12.51 -6.51
C ARG A 27 -33.24 -11.27 -5.70
N LEU A 28 -33.75 -10.12 -6.12
CA LEU A 28 -33.75 -8.93 -5.29
C LEU A 28 -34.90 -9.05 -4.29
N ASP A 29 -34.61 -9.60 -3.12
CA ASP A 29 -35.58 -9.85 -2.06
C ASP A 29 -35.34 -8.95 -0.83
N ALA A 30 -36.12 -9.21 0.22
CA ALA A 30 -36.06 -8.43 1.44
C ALA A 30 -34.73 -8.56 2.19
N GLU A 31 -34.08 -9.71 2.09
CA GLU A 31 -32.81 -9.98 2.78
C GLU A 31 -31.68 -9.19 2.11
N VAL A 32 -31.59 -9.26 0.79
CA VAL A 32 -30.60 -8.50 0.00
C VAL A 32 -30.69 -7.01 0.28
N LEU A 33 -31.91 -6.46 0.26
CA LEU A 33 -32.12 -5.03 0.53
C LEU A 33 -31.81 -4.67 1.98
N SER A 34 -32.15 -5.53 2.95
CA SER A 34 -31.82 -5.29 4.36
C SER A 34 -30.31 -5.21 4.57
N ALA A 35 -29.53 -6.03 3.87
CA ALA A 35 -28.06 -5.93 3.87
C ALA A 35 -27.54 -4.70 3.12
N GLY A 36 -28.20 -4.29 2.04
CA GLY A 36 -27.78 -3.19 1.18
C GLY A 36 -28.12 -1.78 1.67
N VAL A 37 -29.19 -1.60 2.44
CA VAL A 37 -29.61 -0.30 2.99
C VAL A 37 -28.50 0.37 3.83
N PRO A 38 -27.84 -0.31 4.78
CA PRO A 38 -26.70 0.26 5.49
C PRO A 38 -25.58 0.73 4.56
N TRP A 39 -25.32 0.01 3.46
CA TRP A 39 -24.28 0.39 2.49
C TRP A 39 -24.64 1.69 1.77
N LEU A 40 -25.89 1.83 1.31
CA LEU A 40 -26.38 3.05 0.66
C LEU A 40 -26.30 4.26 1.58
N LEU A 41 -26.70 4.10 2.85
CA LEU A 41 -26.62 5.15 3.86
C LEU A 41 -25.18 5.56 4.15
N ALA A 42 -24.26 4.59 4.22
CA ALA A 42 -22.85 4.86 4.38
C ALA A 42 -22.26 5.54 3.13
N THR A 43 -22.67 5.15 1.91
CA THR A 43 -22.24 5.81 0.66
C THR A 43 -22.68 7.27 0.63
N LEU A 44 -23.90 7.58 1.07
CA LEU A 44 -24.39 8.97 1.21
C LEU A 44 -23.60 9.78 2.23
N ALA A 45 -23.07 9.14 3.27
CA ALA A 45 -22.22 9.80 4.27
C ALA A 45 -20.82 10.10 3.72
N GLU A 46 -20.28 9.25 2.83
CA GLU A 46 -18.95 9.42 2.25
C GLU A 46 -18.93 10.33 1.00
N SER A 47 -20.02 10.37 0.22
CA SER A 47 -20.14 11.12 -1.03
C SER A 47 -21.34 12.07 -1.03
N PRO A 48 -21.18 13.35 -1.45
CA PRO A 48 -22.28 14.30 -1.55
C PRO A 48 -23.30 13.94 -2.65
N THR A 49 -22.93 13.07 -3.58
CA THR A 49 -23.80 12.60 -4.66
C THR A 49 -23.86 11.07 -4.64
N LEU A 50 -25.08 10.53 -4.74
CA LEU A 50 -25.29 9.09 -4.81
C LEU A 50 -25.24 8.64 -6.28
N PRO A 51 -24.47 7.59 -6.63
CA PRO A 51 -24.55 6.97 -7.95
C PRO A 51 -25.89 6.23 -8.11
N PRO A 52 -26.23 5.70 -9.31
CA PRO A 52 -27.33 4.76 -9.44
C PRO A 52 -27.32 3.70 -8.32
N PRO A 53 -28.37 3.58 -7.50
CA PRO A 53 -28.37 2.76 -6.28
C PRO A 53 -28.01 1.28 -6.52
N ALA A 54 -28.35 0.73 -7.69
CA ALA A 54 -27.95 -0.60 -8.11
C ALA A 54 -26.44 -0.83 -8.00
N LEU A 55 -25.61 0.16 -8.32
CA LEU A 55 -24.15 0.04 -8.23
C LEU A 55 -23.68 -0.37 -6.83
N VAL A 56 -24.29 0.19 -5.79
CA VAL A 56 -23.92 -0.10 -4.40
C VAL A 56 -24.30 -1.55 -4.06
N LEU A 57 -25.48 -1.99 -4.48
CA LEU A 57 -25.96 -3.34 -4.23
C LEU A 57 -25.16 -4.40 -5.01
N ASP A 58 -24.91 -4.13 -6.29
CA ASP A 58 -24.22 -5.05 -7.20
C ASP A 58 -22.73 -5.18 -6.84
N LEU A 59 -22.07 -4.07 -6.49
CA LEU A 59 -20.70 -4.12 -5.96
C LEU A 59 -20.65 -4.89 -4.64
N GLY A 60 -21.61 -4.65 -3.74
CA GLY A 60 -21.68 -5.38 -2.48
C GLY A 60 -21.87 -6.89 -2.67
N ARG A 61 -22.69 -7.29 -3.64
CA ARG A 61 -22.87 -8.69 -4.02
C ARG A 61 -21.60 -9.32 -4.60
N LEU A 62 -20.94 -8.62 -5.52
CA LEU A 62 -19.66 -9.04 -6.12
C LEU A 62 -18.58 -9.24 -5.06
N VAL A 63 -18.39 -8.27 -4.18
CA VAL A 63 -17.37 -8.33 -3.12
C VAL A 63 -17.73 -9.38 -2.06
N ALA A 64 -19.01 -9.73 -1.91
CA ALA A 64 -19.43 -10.87 -1.09
C ALA A 64 -19.25 -12.23 -1.79
N GLY A 65 -18.66 -12.28 -3.00
CA GLY A 65 -18.37 -13.52 -3.73
C GLY A 65 -19.58 -14.16 -4.41
N HIS A 66 -20.71 -13.45 -4.51
CA HIS A 66 -21.92 -13.97 -5.13
C HIS A 66 -21.97 -13.62 -6.61
N ALA A 67 -22.47 -14.56 -7.42
CA ALA A 67 -22.71 -14.31 -8.84
C ALA A 67 -23.76 -13.22 -9.06
N LEU A 68 -23.52 -12.38 -10.07
CA LEU A 68 -24.50 -11.44 -10.62
C LEU A 68 -25.34 -12.13 -11.68
N ALA A 69 -26.54 -11.61 -11.90
CA ALA A 69 -27.47 -12.13 -12.89
C ALA A 69 -27.47 -11.24 -14.15
N SER A 70 -26.38 -11.30 -14.91
CA SER A 70 -26.17 -10.49 -16.12
C SER A 70 -27.20 -10.76 -17.23
N SER A 71 -27.84 -11.93 -17.21
CA SER A 71 -28.91 -12.33 -18.14
C SER A 71 -30.31 -11.83 -17.77
N LEU A 72 -30.46 -11.11 -16.64
CA LEU A 72 -31.78 -10.63 -16.23
C LEU A 72 -32.37 -9.68 -17.28
N PRO A 73 -33.64 -9.89 -17.69
CA PRO A 73 -34.29 -8.95 -18.57
C PRO A 73 -34.38 -7.58 -17.87
N VAL A 74 -33.86 -6.54 -18.53
CA VAL A 74 -34.06 -5.18 -18.06
C VAL A 74 -35.56 -4.85 -18.19
N PRO A 75 -36.23 -4.37 -17.12
CA PRO A 75 -37.66 -4.08 -17.16
C PRO A 75 -38.07 -3.23 -18.36
N HIS A 76 -39.33 -3.35 -18.79
CA HIS A 76 -39.87 -2.55 -19.89
C HIS A 76 -40.00 -1.06 -19.48
N THR A 77 -38.88 -0.35 -19.56
CA THR A 77 -38.73 1.09 -19.24
C THR A 77 -38.43 1.89 -20.50
N LEU A 78 -38.06 3.17 -20.34
CA LEU A 78 -37.51 4.01 -21.39
C LEU A 78 -36.39 3.27 -22.18
N PRO A 79 -36.41 3.28 -23.53
CA PRO A 79 -35.40 2.60 -24.35
C PRO A 79 -33.97 2.99 -24.03
N ARG A 80 -33.73 4.29 -23.76
CA ARG A 80 -32.41 4.81 -23.39
C ARG A 80 -31.90 4.21 -22.08
N LEU A 81 -32.71 4.21 -21.02
CA LEU A 81 -32.36 3.60 -19.74
C LEU A 81 -32.05 2.11 -19.93
N ARG A 82 -32.85 1.40 -20.74
CA ARG A 82 -32.62 -0.02 -21.03
C ARG A 82 -31.27 -0.27 -21.67
N ALA A 83 -30.90 0.54 -22.66
CA ALA A 83 -29.58 0.47 -23.30
C ALA A 83 -28.45 0.81 -22.31
N ALA A 84 -28.64 1.82 -21.47
CA ALA A 84 -27.66 2.23 -20.46
C ALA A 84 -27.40 1.14 -19.41
N VAL A 85 -28.45 0.45 -18.93
CA VAL A 85 -28.32 -0.66 -17.97
C VAL A 85 -27.60 -1.86 -18.60
N ARG A 86 -27.89 -2.20 -19.86
CA ARG A 86 -27.14 -3.26 -20.56
C ARG A 86 -25.66 -2.93 -20.70
N ALA A 87 -25.35 -1.70 -21.10
CA ALA A 87 -23.96 -1.26 -21.22
C ALA A 87 -23.23 -1.23 -19.85
N TYR A 88 -23.97 -0.95 -18.77
CA TYR A 88 -23.47 -1.04 -17.41
C TYR A 88 -23.10 -2.49 -17.03
N ASP A 89 -23.94 -3.47 -17.34
CA ASP A 89 -23.62 -4.88 -17.12
C ASP A 89 -22.34 -5.28 -17.86
N ASP A 90 -22.27 -4.96 -19.15
CA ASP A 90 -21.21 -5.40 -20.06
C ASP A 90 -19.85 -4.73 -19.77
N HIS A 91 -19.86 -3.47 -19.33
CA HIS A 91 -18.62 -2.68 -19.24
C HIS A 91 -18.22 -2.28 -17.82
N VAL A 92 -19.15 -2.33 -16.87
CA VAL A 92 -18.86 -2.03 -15.46
C VAL A 92 -18.86 -3.31 -14.64
N LEU A 93 -19.96 -4.06 -14.63
CA LEU A 93 -20.07 -5.25 -13.77
C LEU A 93 -19.18 -6.40 -14.24
N ALA A 94 -19.20 -6.73 -15.54
CA ALA A 94 -18.31 -7.74 -16.10
C ALA A 94 -16.83 -7.40 -15.87
N ARG A 95 -16.50 -6.10 -15.93
CA ARG A 95 -15.14 -5.63 -15.69
C ARG A 95 -14.75 -5.72 -14.21
N LEU A 96 -15.61 -5.27 -13.29
CA LEU A 96 -15.40 -5.43 -11.85
C LEU A 96 -15.23 -6.89 -11.46
N ALA A 97 -16.06 -7.79 -12.00
CA ALA A 97 -15.97 -9.23 -11.77
C ALA A 97 -14.63 -9.83 -12.26
N ALA A 98 -14.00 -9.23 -13.26
CA ALA A 98 -12.72 -9.63 -13.81
C ALA A 98 -11.51 -8.87 -13.23
N GLU A 99 -11.70 -7.99 -12.24
CA GLU A 99 -10.60 -7.26 -11.62
C GLU A 99 -9.71 -8.21 -10.79
N PRO A 100 -8.38 -8.23 -11.01
CA PRO A 100 -7.47 -9.11 -10.27
C PRO A 100 -7.50 -8.90 -8.75
N HIS A 101 -7.82 -7.68 -8.30
CA HIS A 101 -7.84 -7.32 -6.88
C HIS A 101 -9.18 -7.62 -6.20
N LEU A 102 -10.20 -8.09 -6.92
CA LEU A 102 -11.55 -8.30 -6.35
C LEU A 102 -11.52 -9.28 -5.17
N GLU A 103 -10.78 -10.39 -5.30
CA GLU A 103 -10.65 -11.40 -4.24
C GLU A 103 -9.96 -10.84 -3.00
N ALA A 104 -8.86 -10.10 -3.18
CA ALA A 104 -8.16 -9.46 -2.07
C ALA A 104 -9.03 -8.40 -1.37
N VAL A 105 -9.79 -7.61 -2.13
CA VAL A 105 -10.77 -6.64 -1.60
C VAL A 105 -11.89 -7.34 -0.84
N SER A 106 -12.41 -8.46 -1.38
CA SER A 106 -13.41 -9.31 -0.72
C SER A 106 -12.90 -9.82 0.61
N ALA A 107 -11.70 -10.40 0.64
CA ALA A 107 -11.08 -10.90 1.85
C ALA A 107 -10.85 -9.77 2.89
N ALA A 108 -10.36 -8.61 2.45
CA ALA A 108 -10.15 -7.46 3.33
C ALA A 108 -11.48 -6.94 3.94
N LEU A 109 -12.53 -6.82 3.13
CA LEU A 109 -13.86 -6.39 3.61
C LEU A 109 -14.48 -7.42 4.56
N ALA A 110 -14.31 -8.72 4.29
CA ALA A 110 -14.84 -9.79 5.13
C ALA A 110 -14.19 -9.82 6.53
N ARG A 111 -12.88 -9.51 6.61
CA ARG A 111 -12.12 -9.38 7.85
C ARG A 111 -12.53 -8.19 8.72
N LEU A 112 -13.21 -7.19 8.16
CA LEU A 112 -13.67 -6.04 8.95
C LEU A 112 -14.73 -6.44 9.98
N PRO A 113 -14.73 -5.79 11.16
CA PRO A 113 -15.83 -5.85 12.10
C PRO A 113 -17.15 -5.52 11.41
N SER A 114 -18.21 -6.26 11.75
CA SER A 114 -19.52 -6.11 11.12
C SER A 114 -20.04 -4.66 11.12
N ALA A 115 -19.76 -3.91 12.18
CA ALA A 115 -20.10 -2.49 12.32
C ALA A 115 -19.40 -1.57 11.29
N LEU A 116 -18.21 -1.94 10.80
CA LEU A 116 -17.43 -1.16 9.84
C LEU A 116 -17.64 -1.57 8.39
N ARG A 117 -18.24 -2.74 8.12
CA ARG A 117 -18.48 -3.23 6.75
C ARG A 117 -19.28 -2.24 5.88
N PRO A 118 -20.35 -1.57 6.35
CA PRO A 118 -21.04 -0.58 5.54
C PRO A 118 -20.16 0.59 5.13
N ARG A 119 -19.28 1.03 6.04
CA ARG A 119 -18.30 2.08 5.75
C ARG A 119 -17.24 1.61 4.76
N GLY A 120 -16.77 0.37 4.87
CA GLY A 120 -15.87 -0.26 3.91
C GLY A 120 -16.49 -0.35 2.51
N MET A 121 -17.78 -0.71 2.42
CA MET A 121 -18.52 -0.70 1.15
C MET A 121 -18.66 0.71 0.57
N ALA A 122 -19.01 1.69 1.40
CA ALA A 122 -19.10 3.08 0.99
C ALA A 122 -17.77 3.62 0.45
N PHE A 123 -16.67 3.27 1.11
CA PHE A 123 -15.32 3.55 0.64
C PHE A 123 -15.09 2.94 -0.75
N LEU A 124 -15.34 1.63 -0.93
CA LEU A 124 -15.15 0.97 -2.23
C LEU A 124 -15.98 1.61 -3.35
N VAL A 125 -17.24 1.94 -3.08
CA VAL A 125 -18.08 2.67 -4.03
C VAL A 125 -17.43 4.00 -4.40
N ALA A 126 -17.06 4.81 -3.40
CA ALA A 126 -16.41 6.10 -3.65
C ALA A 126 -15.13 5.97 -4.50
N ARG A 127 -14.37 4.89 -4.31
CA ARG A 127 -13.17 4.59 -5.09
C ARG A 127 -13.46 4.22 -6.53
N VAL A 128 -14.44 3.36 -6.78
CA VAL A 128 -14.90 3.05 -8.14
C VAL A 128 -15.39 4.33 -8.84
N LEU A 129 -16.17 5.17 -8.16
CA LEU A 129 -16.62 6.45 -8.71
C LEU A 129 -15.46 7.41 -9.02
N SER A 130 -14.47 7.50 -8.13
CA SER A 130 -13.29 8.34 -8.34
C SER A 130 -12.45 7.86 -9.53
N ARG A 131 -12.20 6.56 -9.65
CA ARG A 131 -11.40 5.98 -10.75
C ARG A 131 -12.09 6.09 -12.11
N THR A 132 -13.42 6.05 -12.12
CA THR A 132 -14.23 6.26 -13.34
C THR A 132 -14.41 7.74 -13.69
N GLY A 133 -14.00 8.66 -12.81
CA GLY A 133 -14.26 10.10 -12.99
C GLY A 133 -15.75 10.44 -12.98
N PHE A 134 -16.55 9.68 -12.21
CA PHE A 134 -17.99 9.82 -12.16
C PHE A 134 -18.41 11.10 -11.41
N THR A 135 -19.18 11.96 -12.08
CA THR A 135 -19.66 13.25 -11.53
C THR A 135 -21.17 13.45 -11.69
N THR A 136 -21.89 12.52 -12.32
CA THR A 136 -23.30 12.66 -12.69
C THR A 136 -24.27 12.05 -11.67
N GLY A 137 -23.85 11.90 -10.42
CA GLY A 137 -24.70 11.39 -9.33
C GLY A 137 -25.83 12.35 -8.95
N LEU A 138 -26.80 11.85 -8.19
CA LEU A 138 -27.88 12.67 -7.66
C LEU A 138 -27.49 13.22 -6.29
N GLY A 139 -27.45 14.55 -6.14
CA GLY A 139 -27.37 15.20 -4.84
C GLY A 139 -28.67 14.96 -4.07
N MET A 140 -28.58 14.35 -2.88
CA MET A 140 -29.73 13.94 -2.10
C MET A 140 -29.62 14.44 -0.67
N ASN A 141 -30.72 14.94 -0.10
CA ASN A 141 -30.77 15.26 1.32
C ASN A 141 -30.70 13.94 2.14
N PRO A 142 -29.73 13.78 3.06
CA PRO A 142 -29.59 12.56 3.85
C PRO A 142 -30.84 12.20 4.67
N ALA A 143 -31.61 13.18 5.14
CA ALA A 143 -32.84 12.94 5.88
C ALA A 143 -33.95 12.34 4.98
N LEU A 144 -34.04 12.81 3.73
CA LEU A 144 -34.95 12.23 2.74
C LEU A 144 -34.55 10.80 2.41
N ALA A 145 -33.25 10.57 2.19
CA ALA A 145 -32.73 9.24 1.89
C ALA A 145 -33.04 8.25 3.02
N ARG A 146 -32.76 8.61 4.27
CA ARG A 146 -33.08 7.79 5.45
C ARG A 146 -34.55 7.47 5.53
N ARG A 147 -35.42 8.48 5.44
CA ARG A 147 -36.87 8.29 5.47
C ARG A 147 -37.36 7.32 4.39
N VAL A 148 -36.79 7.37 3.19
CA VAL A 148 -37.15 6.43 2.11
C VAL A 148 -36.61 5.03 2.43
N LEU A 149 -35.36 4.91 2.83
CA LEU A 149 -34.68 3.63 3.10
C LEU A 149 -35.12 2.96 4.42
N GLU A 150 -35.85 3.66 5.29
CA GLU A 150 -36.51 3.11 6.49
C GLU A 150 -37.78 2.32 6.17
N LYS A 151 -38.33 2.44 4.95
CA LYS A 151 -39.45 1.62 4.50
C LYS A 151 -39.07 0.14 4.48
N THR A 152 -40.06 -0.73 4.58
CA THR A 152 -39.79 -2.17 4.48
C THR A 152 -39.23 -2.51 3.10
N PRO A 153 -38.36 -3.53 2.98
CA PRO A 153 -37.82 -3.92 1.68
C PRO A 153 -38.87 -4.21 0.61
N GLY A 154 -40.00 -4.82 0.98
CA GLY A 154 -41.12 -5.07 0.07
C GLY A 154 -41.74 -3.77 -0.46
N GLU A 155 -41.92 -2.76 0.38
CA GLU A 155 -42.43 -1.45 -0.03
C GLU A 155 -41.44 -0.71 -0.93
N LEU A 156 -40.14 -0.81 -0.66
CA LEU A 156 -39.08 -0.24 -1.51
C LEU A 156 -39.12 -0.83 -2.93
N LEU A 157 -39.19 -2.15 -3.04
CA LEU A 157 -39.29 -2.85 -4.32
C LEU A 157 -40.57 -2.51 -5.06
N GLN A 158 -41.71 -2.56 -4.37
CA GLN A 158 -43.01 -2.24 -4.96
C GLN A 158 -43.03 -0.79 -5.47
N SER A 159 -42.48 0.15 -4.70
CA SER A 159 -42.34 1.54 -5.11
C SER A 159 -41.42 1.68 -6.31
N GLY A 160 -40.32 0.94 -6.34
CA GLY A 160 -39.36 0.93 -7.45
C GLY A 160 -39.96 0.42 -8.75
N TYR A 161 -40.62 -0.75 -8.73
CA TYR A 161 -41.28 -1.30 -9.91
C TYR A 161 -42.45 -0.44 -10.39
N THR A 162 -43.18 0.20 -9.47
CA THR A 162 -44.24 1.14 -9.82
C THR A 162 -43.66 2.38 -10.51
N ALA A 163 -42.59 2.97 -9.96
CA ALA A 163 -41.90 4.10 -10.57
C ALA A 163 -41.33 3.76 -11.97
N LEU A 164 -40.73 2.57 -12.14
CA LEU A 164 -40.21 2.12 -13.44
C LEU A 164 -41.31 1.96 -14.50
N ARG A 165 -42.51 1.50 -14.12
CA ARG A 165 -43.66 1.31 -15.03
C ARG A 165 -44.33 2.62 -15.42
N GLU A 166 -44.58 3.48 -14.44
CA GLU A 166 -45.25 4.77 -14.66
C GLU A 166 -44.37 5.77 -15.42
N GLY A 167 -43.05 5.63 -15.32
CA GLY A 167 -42.10 6.53 -15.95
C GLY A 167 -42.00 7.90 -15.25
N GLY A 168 -41.12 8.74 -15.79
CA GLY A 168 -40.89 10.09 -15.32
C GLY A 168 -39.49 10.62 -15.61
N PRO A 169 -39.23 11.91 -15.33
CA PRO A 169 -37.95 12.57 -15.64
C PRO A 169 -36.76 12.02 -14.83
N PHE A 170 -37.01 11.32 -13.71
CA PHE A 170 -35.96 10.65 -12.95
C PHE A 170 -35.33 9.45 -13.69
N LEU A 171 -36.05 8.82 -14.63
CA LEU A 171 -35.51 7.71 -15.42
C LEU A 171 -34.40 8.17 -16.38
N GLU A 172 -34.52 9.39 -16.93
CA GLU A 172 -33.45 10.00 -17.75
C GLU A 172 -32.18 10.25 -16.91
N GLN A 173 -32.34 10.59 -15.64
CA GLN A 173 -31.21 10.79 -14.72
C GLN A 173 -30.54 9.46 -14.37
N LEU A 174 -31.32 8.39 -14.16
CA LEU A 174 -30.76 7.04 -14.03
C LEU A 174 -29.99 6.65 -15.29
N ALA A 175 -30.56 6.88 -16.47
CA ALA A 175 -29.90 6.58 -17.74
C ALA A 175 -28.57 7.32 -17.88
N GLN A 176 -28.55 8.63 -17.60
CA GLN A 176 -27.34 9.45 -17.59
C GLN A 176 -26.30 8.94 -16.56
N GLY A 177 -26.74 8.51 -15.38
CA GLY A 177 -25.87 7.92 -14.37
C GLY A 177 -25.19 6.64 -14.87
N TYR A 178 -25.95 5.68 -15.42
CA TYR A 178 -25.37 4.45 -15.97
C TYR A 178 -24.48 4.69 -17.19
N GLU A 179 -24.85 5.61 -18.08
CA GLU A 179 -24.02 6.00 -19.23
C GLU A 179 -22.67 6.58 -18.78
N ALA A 180 -22.67 7.44 -17.75
CA ALA A 180 -21.45 8.01 -17.21
C ALA A 180 -20.57 6.97 -16.51
N LEU A 181 -21.16 6.04 -15.75
CA LEU A 181 -20.43 4.91 -15.16
C LEU A 181 -19.77 4.06 -16.26
N THR A 182 -20.53 3.70 -17.29
CA THR A 182 -20.03 2.92 -18.44
C THR A 182 -18.88 3.64 -19.16
N SER A 183 -19.06 4.92 -19.49
CA SER A 183 -18.05 5.74 -20.17
C SER A 183 -16.78 5.93 -19.32
N GLY A 184 -16.96 6.12 -18.01
CA GLY A 184 -15.87 6.21 -17.04
C GLY A 184 -15.12 4.89 -16.89
N ALA A 185 -15.84 3.79 -16.72
CA ALA A 185 -15.27 2.46 -16.60
C ALA A 185 -14.47 2.08 -17.83
N ARG A 186 -14.95 2.35 -19.06
CA ARG A 186 -14.20 2.05 -20.30
C ARG A 186 -12.86 2.78 -20.41
N ARG A 187 -12.75 3.98 -19.81
CA ARG A 187 -11.52 4.80 -19.85
C ARG A 187 -10.59 4.54 -18.67
N ALA A 188 -11.12 4.03 -17.56
CA ALA A 188 -10.31 3.72 -16.39
C ALA A 188 -9.31 2.59 -16.72
N PRO A 189 -8.04 2.68 -16.30
CA PRO A 189 -7.08 1.59 -16.49
C PRO A 189 -7.36 0.40 -15.57
N ALA A 190 -7.88 0.65 -14.36
CA ALA A 190 -8.30 -0.36 -13.39
C ALA A 190 -9.38 0.22 -12.48
N LEU A 191 -10.34 -0.60 -12.05
CA LEU A 191 -11.43 -0.20 -11.15
C LEU A 191 -11.10 -0.43 -9.68
N LEU A 192 -10.21 -1.39 -9.38
CA LEU A 192 -9.70 -1.70 -8.05
C LEU A 192 -8.16 -1.78 -8.08
N GLY A 193 -7.50 -1.76 -6.93
CA GLY A 193 -6.03 -1.87 -6.80
C GLY A 193 -5.58 -2.06 -5.36
N ASP A 194 -4.26 -2.06 -5.13
CA ASP A 194 -3.70 -2.35 -3.80
C ASP A 194 -4.06 -1.28 -2.77
N ALA A 195 -4.25 -0.03 -3.20
CA ALA A 195 -4.71 1.05 -2.33
C ALA A 195 -6.07 0.74 -1.67
N GLU A 196 -7.01 0.13 -2.40
CA GLU A 196 -8.31 -0.26 -1.85
C GLU A 196 -8.19 -1.42 -0.84
N VAL A 197 -7.40 -2.45 -1.16
CA VAL A 197 -7.13 -3.57 -0.25
C VAL A 197 -6.50 -3.05 1.05
N PHE A 198 -5.43 -2.28 0.92
CA PHE A 198 -4.68 -1.74 2.04
C PHE A 198 -5.53 -0.84 2.93
N THR A 199 -6.36 0.03 2.35
CA THR A 199 -7.22 0.94 3.12
C THR A 199 -8.28 0.16 3.89
N LEU A 200 -8.86 -0.89 3.30
CA LEU A 200 -9.82 -1.75 4.00
C LEU A 200 -9.18 -2.48 5.17
N GLU A 201 -7.98 -3.04 5.01
CA GLU A 201 -7.25 -3.72 6.10
C GLU A 201 -6.87 -2.81 7.27
N ASN A 202 -6.90 -1.49 7.05
CA ASN A 202 -6.54 -0.49 8.03
C ASN A 202 -7.71 0.45 8.38
N LEU A 203 -8.94 0.14 7.94
CA LEU A 203 -10.07 1.06 8.05
C LEU A 203 -10.40 1.42 9.50
N GLU A 204 -10.19 0.50 10.44
CA GLU A 204 -10.32 0.73 11.89
C GLU A 204 -9.44 1.86 12.42
N HIS A 205 -8.25 2.02 11.84
CA HIS A 205 -7.27 3.01 12.25
C HIS A 205 -7.45 4.33 11.46
N LEU A 206 -8.18 4.29 10.34
CA LEU A 206 -8.38 5.40 9.41
C LEU A 206 -9.75 6.06 9.60
N GLN A 207 -9.91 6.73 10.75
CA GLN A 207 -11.18 7.32 11.14
C GLN A 207 -11.55 8.57 10.31
N GLY A 208 -10.57 9.27 9.74
CA GLY A 208 -10.80 10.48 8.93
C GLY A 208 -10.70 10.28 7.41
N LYS A 209 -11.56 10.98 6.65
CA LYS A 209 -11.51 11.00 5.17
C LYS A 209 -10.18 11.55 4.64
N ALA A 210 -9.61 12.54 5.31
CA ALA A 210 -8.32 13.12 4.94
C ALA A 210 -7.16 12.13 5.10
N GLN A 211 -7.14 11.36 6.20
CA GLN A 211 -6.14 10.32 6.44
C GLN A 211 -6.23 9.20 5.40
N ARG A 212 -7.44 8.71 5.11
CA ARG A 212 -7.67 7.72 4.03
C ARG A 212 -7.15 8.24 2.69
N MET A 213 -7.52 9.46 2.32
CA MET A 213 -7.08 10.07 1.08
C MET A 213 -5.54 10.21 1.01
N ALA A 214 -4.87 10.64 2.08
CA ALA A 214 -3.43 10.78 2.10
C ALA A 214 -2.71 9.42 1.96
N LEU A 215 -3.21 8.40 2.66
CA LEU A 215 -2.72 7.03 2.57
C LEU A 215 -2.89 6.46 1.16
N GLU A 216 -4.08 6.59 0.58
CA GLU A 216 -4.39 6.16 -0.79
C GLU A 216 -3.44 6.81 -1.79
N GLN A 217 -3.25 8.13 -1.68
CA GLN A 217 -2.36 8.86 -2.58
C GLN A 217 -0.90 8.41 -2.44
N ALA A 218 -0.44 8.09 -1.23
CA ALA A 218 0.92 7.58 -1.01
C ALA A 218 1.10 6.17 -1.61
N VAL A 219 0.12 5.28 -1.47
CA VAL A 219 0.14 3.94 -2.10
C VAL A 219 0.09 4.04 -3.62
N GLU A 220 -0.80 4.87 -4.18
CA GLU A 220 -0.88 5.10 -5.63
C GLU A 220 0.42 5.70 -6.18
N ALA A 221 1.03 6.65 -5.46
CA ALA A 221 2.32 7.21 -5.83
C ALA A 221 3.42 6.15 -5.81
N ALA A 222 3.45 5.28 -4.78
CA ALA A 222 4.39 4.16 -4.69
C ALA A 222 4.23 3.19 -5.86
N GLU A 223 3.00 2.83 -6.23
CA GLU A 223 2.71 1.98 -7.40
C GLU A 223 3.15 2.63 -8.71
N ALA A 224 2.90 3.93 -8.88
CA ALA A 224 3.30 4.68 -10.06
C ALA A 224 4.82 4.74 -10.21
N LEU A 225 5.56 5.01 -9.12
CA LEU A 225 7.02 4.94 -9.09
C LEU A 225 7.53 3.51 -9.33
N SER A 226 6.86 2.52 -8.74
CA SER A 226 7.24 1.12 -8.85
C SER A 226 7.13 0.61 -10.29
N ARG A 227 6.18 1.11 -11.09
CA ARG A 227 6.02 0.74 -12.51
C ARG A 227 7.15 1.25 -13.40
N THR A 228 7.87 2.30 -13.00
CA THR A 228 9.02 2.81 -13.76
C THR A 228 10.33 2.12 -13.38
N LEU A 229 10.34 1.35 -12.29
CA LEU A 229 11.49 0.57 -11.87
C LEU A 229 11.51 -0.81 -12.56
N PRO A 230 12.70 -1.34 -12.89
CA PRO A 230 12.82 -2.68 -13.48
C PRO A 230 12.39 -3.76 -12.48
N ALA A 231 11.86 -4.88 -12.97
CA ALA A 231 11.41 -5.97 -12.11
C ALA A 231 12.56 -6.52 -11.23
N ARG A 232 13.78 -6.59 -11.79
CA ARG A 232 15.01 -6.93 -11.08
C ARG A 232 16.08 -5.90 -11.40
N LEU A 233 16.73 -5.38 -10.38
CA LEU A 233 17.92 -4.54 -10.51
C LEU A 233 19.07 -5.29 -9.84
N ARG A 234 20.12 -5.62 -10.60
CA ARG A 234 21.25 -6.40 -10.07
C ARG A 234 22.03 -5.52 -9.09
N ALA A 235 22.18 -6.01 -7.85
CA ALA A 235 23.06 -5.38 -6.89
C ALA A 235 24.52 -5.42 -7.39
N ARG A 236 25.24 -4.30 -7.29
CA ARG A 236 26.68 -4.33 -7.51
C ARG A 236 27.33 -5.04 -6.33
N SER A 237 28.25 -5.97 -6.60
CA SER A 237 29.04 -6.62 -5.56
C SER A 237 30.01 -5.59 -4.96
N VAL A 238 29.58 -4.85 -3.95
CA VAL A 238 30.48 -4.01 -3.16
C VAL A 238 31.25 -4.94 -2.23
N SER A 239 32.58 -4.83 -2.25
CA SER A 239 33.53 -5.55 -1.40
C SER A 239 33.36 -5.15 0.08
N SER A 240 32.25 -5.55 0.70
CA SER A 240 32.09 -5.54 2.15
C SER A 240 32.17 -6.97 2.65
N GLY A 241 33.05 -7.18 3.63
CA GLY A 241 33.31 -8.49 4.23
C GLY A 241 32.06 -9.07 4.91
N PRO A 242 31.94 -10.40 4.95
CA PRO A 242 30.87 -11.11 5.65
C PRO A 242 30.77 -10.69 7.13
N ALA A 243 29.58 -10.33 7.63
CA ALA A 243 29.33 -10.05 9.05
C ALA A 243 28.35 -11.10 9.62
N PRO A 244 28.67 -11.80 10.72
CA PRO A 244 27.85 -12.91 11.22
C PRO A 244 26.44 -12.44 11.59
N SER A 245 25.42 -13.17 11.16
CA SER A 245 24.01 -12.93 11.49
C SER A 245 23.49 -14.02 12.45
N ALA A 246 22.65 -13.62 13.40
CA ALA A 246 21.98 -14.52 14.33
C ALA A 246 20.51 -14.64 13.91
N LEU A 247 20.24 -15.53 12.95
CA LEU A 247 18.89 -15.98 12.63
C LEU A 247 18.97 -17.48 12.37
N ASP A 248 18.42 -18.27 13.29
CA ASP A 248 18.12 -19.67 13.07
C ASP A 248 17.00 -19.76 12.04
N ASP A 249 17.33 -20.26 10.85
CA ASP A 249 16.33 -20.59 9.83
C ASP A 249 15.94 -22.07 10.03
N GLU A 250 14.85 -22.32 10.77
CA GLU A 250 14.30 -23.65 11.08
C GLU A 250 13.99 -24.50 9.82
N ALA A 251 13.98 -23.89 8.63
CA ALA A 251 13.65 -24.56 7.37
C ALA A 251 14.85 -24.81 6.44
N ALA A 252 16.07 -24.39 6.81
CA ALA A 252 17.25 -24.62 6.00
C ALA A 252 17.91 -25.95 6.40
N PHE A 253 17.76 -27.00 5.57
CA PHE A 253 18.65 -28.16 5.65
C PHE A 253 20.10 -27.68 5.47
N PRO A 254 21.01 -27.90 6.44
CA PRO A 254 22.37 -27.37 6.35
C PRO A 254 23.13 -28.03 5.20
N GLN A 255 23.55 -27.24 4.21
CA GLN A 255 24.42 -27.67 3.09
C GLN A 255 25.91 -27.61 3.47
N GLY A 256 26.28 -28.06 4.68
CA GLY A 256 27.65 -28.03 5.20
C GLY A 256 28.19 -29.44 5.45
N GLY A 257 29.47 -29.66 5.11
CA GLY A 257 30.22 -30.86 5.50
C GLY A 257 30.67 -30.82 6.97
N PHE A 258 31.34 -31.88 7.42
CA PHE A 258 31.93 -31.94 8.76
C PHE A 258 33.28 -31.21 8.79
N SER A 259 33.50 -30.29 9.74
CA SER A 259 34.70 -29.46 9.80
C SER A 259 35.71 -29.90 10.86
N SER A 260 35.25 -30.57 11.94
CA SER A 260 36.13 -31.14 12.96
C SER A 260 35.46 -32.28 13.74
N VAL A 261 36.17 -32.84 14.71
CA VAL A 261 35.68 -33.88 15.62
C VAL A 261 35.84 -33.36 17.05
N SER A 262 34.81 -33.50 17.87
CA SER A 262 34.75 -33.05 19.27
C SER A 262 34.22 -34.17 20.17
N ASN A 263 34.51 -34.11 21.47
CA ASN A 263 33.94 -35.02 22.47
C ASN A 263 32.56 -34.56 23.00
N VAL A 264 32.00 -33.49 22.41
CA VAL A 264 30.69 -32.95 22.76
C VAL A 264 29.83 -32.83 21.50
N GLY A 265 28.66 -33.48 21.48
CA GLY A 265 27.72 -33.43 20.36
C GLY A 265 26.44 -34.24 20.59
N SER A 266 25.50 -34.11 19.66
CA SER A 266 24.27 -34.91 19.60
C SER A 266 24.56 -36.30 19.01
N LEU A 267 23.85 -37.34 19.46
CA LEU A 267 23.98 -38.73 18.97
C LEU A 267 23.81 -38.84 17.45
N GLU A 268 23.04 -37.94 16.84
CA GLU A 268 22.84 -37.88 15.38
C GLU A 268 24.12 -37.53 14.59
N ASN A 269 25.12 -36.96 15.28
CA ASN A 269 26.42 -36.60 14.71
C ASN A 269 27.56 -37.47 15.26
N LEU A 270 27.25 -38.59 15.91
CA LEU A 270 28.25 -39.54 16.40
C LEU A 270 29.15 -40.01 15.23
N VAL A 271 30.46 -40.04 15.46
CA VAL A 271 31.40 -40.57 14.46
C VAL A 271 31.15 -42.07 14.29
N THR A 272 30.97 -42.53 13.06
CA THR A 272 30.58 -43.92 12.76
C THR A 272 31.57 -44.96 13.29
N SER A 273 32.85 -44.61 13.45
CA SER A 273 33.83 -45.50 14.08
C SER A 273 33.57 -45.76 15.55
N GLU A 274 32.79 -44.93 16.25
CA GLU A 274 32.43 -45.18 17.66
C GLU A 274 31.48 -46.36 17.82
N LEU A 275 30.68 -46.68 16.79
CA LEU A 275 29.77 -47.83 16.81
C LEU A 275 30.51 -49.18 16.83
N VAL A 276 31.81 -49.21 16.57
CA VAL A 276 32.62 -50.43 16.67
C VAL A 276 32.73 -50.95 18.10
N TYR A 277 32.49 -50.08 19.09
CA TYR A 277 32.55 -50.43 20.50
C TYR A 277 31.23 -50.96 21.06
N MET A 278 30.17 -50.99 20.23
CA MET A 278 28.89 -51.56 20.60
C MET A 278 28.93 -53.09 20.43
N GLU A 279 28.54 -53.81 21.46
CA GLU A 279 28.43 -55.27 21.44
C GLU A 279 26.95 -55.69 21.49
N ASP A 280 26.61 -56.83 20.86
CA ASP A 280 25.22 -57.33 20.82
C ASP A 280 24.76 -57.97 22.14
N GLU A 281 25.66 -58.13 23.11
CA GLU A 281 25.37 -58.71 24.41
C GLU A 281 24.75 -57.68 25.38
N PRO A 282 23.82 -58.07 26.25
CA PRO A 282 23.10 -57.14 27.15
C PRO A 282 23.95 -56.64 28.35
N THR A 283 25.27 -56.73 28.24
CA THR A 283 26.23 -56.30 29.26
C THR A 283 26.83 -54.96 28.89
N LEU A 284 27.27 -54.19 29.90
CA LEU A 284 27.91 -52.89 29.71
C LEU A 284 29.12 -53.02 28.78
N ASP A 285 29.07 -52.34 27.63
CA ASP A 285 30.12 -52.40 26.61
C ASP A 285 31.05 -51.18 26.67
N LEU A 286 32.06 -51.15 25.79
CA LEU A 286 33.02 -50.05 25.77
C LEU A 286 32.39 -48.76 25.21
N PHE A 287 31.32 -48.86 24.41
CA PHE A 287 30.57 -47.71 23.95
C PHE A 287 29.87 -47.01 25.11
N ASP A 288 29.21 -47.77 25.99
CA ASP A 288 28.53 -47.28 27.19
C ASP A 288 29.49 -46.53 28.13
N VAL A 289 30.67 -47.11 28.38
CA VAL A 289 31.70 -46.49 29.23
C VAL A 289 32.12 -45.14 28.66
N ARG A 290 32.46 -45.10 27.37
CA ARG A 290 32.91 -43.86 26.70
C ARG A 290 31.79 -42.83 26.56
N TYR A 291 30.53 -43.27 26.46
CA TYR A 291 29.37 -42.37 26.49
C TYR A 291 29.27 -41.66 27.85
N VAL A 292 29.35 -42.42 28.95
CA VAL A 292 29.23 -41.88 30.32
C VAL A 292 30.43 -41.00 30.70
N GLU A 293 31.64 -41.36 30.27
CA GLU A 293 32.86 -40.58 30.54
C GLU A 293 32.98 -39.33 29.63
N GLY A 294 32.10 -39.18 28.64
CA GLY A 294 32.13 -38.04 27.71
C GLY A 294 33.31 -38.09 26.74
N GLU A 295 33.73 -39.30 26.37
CA GLU A 295 34.88 -39.56 25.50
C GLU A 295 34.48 -39.94 24.07
N LEU A 296 33.18 -40.14 23.79
CA LEU A 296 32.71 -40.40 22.43
C LEU A 296 32.99 -39.22 21.51
N LEU A 297 33.42 -39.52 20.30
CA LEU A 297 33.68 -38.53 19.28
C LEU A 297 32.43 -38.26 18.43
N TYR A 298 32.14 -36.98 18.27
CA TYR A 298 31.06 -36.44 17.45
C TYR A 298 31.66 -35.57 16.35
N TYR A 299 31.11 -35.68 15.13
CA TYR A 299 31.41 -34.71 14.09
C TYR A 299 30.84 -33.35 14.51
N THR A 300 31.70 -32.34 14.60
CA THR A 300 31.23 -30.96 14.68
C THR A 300 30.89 -30.51 13.28
N ARG A 301 29.63 -30.16 13.05
CA ARG A 301 29.26 -29.46 11.82
C ARG A 301 29.88 -28.07 11.87
N ASP A 302 30.33 -27.58 10.72
CA ASP A 302 30.34 -26.14 10.56
C ASP A 302 28.89 -25.71 10.74
N GLU A 303 28.58 -25.04 11.85
CA GLU A 303 27.46 -24.12 11.83
C GLU A 303 27.77 -23.20 10.67
N SER A 304 27.10 -23.43 9.55
CA SER A 304 27.01 -22.46 8.49
C SER A 304 26.28 -21.28 9.13
N LEU A 305 27.02 -20.43 9.85
CA LEU A 305 26.64 -19.06 10.13
C LEU A 305 26.30 -18.54 8.76
N ALA A 306 25.00 -18.46 8.45
CA ALA A 306 24.55 -17.91 7.20
C ALA A 306 25.04 -16.48 7.22
N VAL A 307 26.19 -16.23 6.59
CA VAL A 307 26.77 -14.91 6.65
C VAL A 307 26.03 -14.04 5.67
N ARG A 308 24.89 -13.53 6.12
CA ARG A 308 24.12 -12.54 5.38
C ARG A 308 24.79 -11.20 5.58
N ARG A 309 25.03 -10.49 4.47
CA ARG A 309 25.48 -9.10 4.56
C ARG A 309 24.38 -8.30 5.22
N ARG A 310 24.69 -7.68 6.37
CA ARG A 310 23.74 -6.81 7.06
C ARG A 310 23.74 -5.43 6.42
N ARG A 311 22.55 -4.90 6.16
CA ARG A 311 22.37 -3.57 5.59
C ARG A 311 21.32 -2.79 6.35
N VAL A 312 21.66 -1.55 6.69
CA VAL A 312 20.73 -0.60 7.31
C VAL A 312 20.49 0.55 6.34
N ILE A 313 19.23 0.84 6.04
CA ILE A 313 18.84 1.96 5.17
C ILE A 313 17.94 2.90 5.96
N THR A 314 18.41 4.12 6.19
CA THR A 314 17.72 5.13 7.00
C THR A 314 17.16 6.22 6.12
N PHE A 315 15.84 6.35 6.09
CA PHE A 315 15.11 7.46 5.47
C PHE A 315 14.93 8.57 6.50
N VAL A 316 15.46 9.76 6.23
CA VAL A 316 15.35 10.94 7.10
C VAL A 316 14.36 11.91 6.49
N LEU A 317 13.27 12.16 7.22
CA LEU A 317 12.20 13.08 6.87
C LEU A 317 12.26 14.28 7.85
N PRO A 318 13.13 15.27 7.59
CA PRO A 318 13.31 16.44 8.46
C PRO A 318 12.05 17.32 8.49
N PRO A 319 11.84 18.14 9.53
CA PRO A 319 10.67 19.03 9.65
C PRO A 319 10.44 19.95 8.45
N SER A 320 11.51 20.32 7.73
CA SER A 320 11.46 21.10 6.49
C SER A 320 10.60 20.45 5.41
N LEU A 321 10.42 19.13 5.42
CA LEU A 321 9.55 18.41 4.48
C LEU A 321 8.09 18.89 4.54
N ALA A 322 7.66 19.58 5.61
CA ALA A 322 6.35 20.21 5.66
C ALA A 322 6.14 21.23 4.52
N GLU A 323 7.21 21.89 4.05
CA GLU A 323 7.19 22.81 2.89
C GLU A 323 6.94 22.07 1.57
N ALA A 324 7.09 20.74 1.52
CA ALA A 324 6.74 19.91 0.36
C ALA A 324 5.23 19.56 0.31
N ARG A 325 4.37 20.13 1.16
CA ARG A 325 2.90 20.00 1.07
C ARG A 325 2.30 20.83 -0.08
N VAL A 326 2.99 20.85 -1.22
CA VAL A 326 2.64 21.60 -2.43
C VAL A 326 2.25 20.62 -3.53
N LYS A 327 1.20 20.95 -4.28
CA LYS A 327 0.77 20.22 -5.49
C LYS A 327 1.33 20.94 -6.72
N ASP A 328 2.38 20.39 -7.32
CA ASP A 328 2.97 20.97 -8.52
C ASP A 328 2.17 20.61 -9.78
N SER A 329 2.24 21.48 -10.78
CA SER A 329 1.68 21.19 -12.10
C SER A 329 2.40 20.00 -12.75
N GLY A 330 1.66 19.10 -13.39
CA GLY A 330 2.23 17.90 -14.03
C GLY A 330 2.48 16.71 -13.10
N VAL A 331 2.31 16.87 -11.77
CA VAL A 331 2.34 15.76 -10.81
C VAL A 331 0.94 15.56 -10.22
N LYS A 332 0.47 14.31 -10.19
CA LYS A 332 -0.89 13.99 -9.71
C LYS A 332 -1.07 14.28 -8.22
N TRP A 333 -0.02 14.11 -7.43
CA TRP A 333 -0.01 14.17 -5.96
C TRP A 333 0.87 15.31 -5.43
N GLN A 334 0.71 15.67 -4.16
CA GLN A 334 1.59 16.62 -3.47
C GLN A 334 3.00 16.03 -3.29
N ARG A 335 4.06 16.85 -3.29
CA ARG A 335 5.45 16.36 -3.16
C ARG A 335 5.69 15.54 -1.90
N ALA A 336 5.19 15.97 -0.75
CA ALA A 336 5.30 15.22 0.51
C ALA A 336 4.66 13.83 0.39
N VAL A 337 3.55 13.71 -0.33
CA VAL A 337 2.88 12.43 -0.57
C VAL A 337 3.68 11.55 -1.52
N VAL A 338 4.29 12.12 -2.57
CA VAL A 338 5.20 11.38 -3.46
C VAL A 338 6.45 10.92 -2.70
N ALA A 339 6.97 11.73 -1.77
CA ALA A 339 8.07 11.35 -0.90
C ALA A 339 7.74 10.15 0.00
N LEU A 340 6.55 10.13 0.62
CA LEU A 340 6.07 8.94 1.36
C LEU A 340 5.89 7.73 0.44
N GLY A 341 5.34 7.94 -0.76
CA GLY A 341 5.23 6.90 -1.78
C GLY A 341 6.59 6.35 -2.22
N LEU A 342 7.61 7.21 -2.30
CA LEU A 342 8.99 6.81 -2.60
C LEU A 342 9.56 5.92 -1.50
N VAL A 343 9.39 6.29 -0.23
CA VAL A 343 9.83 5.46 0.91
C VAL A 343 9.18 4.08 0.83
N LEU A 344 7.86 4.02 0.66
CA LEU A 344 7.12 2.76 0.53
C LEU A 344 7.59 1.94 -0.68
N CYS A 345 7.78 2.59 -1.84
CA CYS A 345 8.26 1.97 -3.06
C CYS A 345 9.64 1.33 -2.85
N LEU A 346 10.58 2.07 -2.26
CA LEU A 346 11.94 1.59 -2.02
C LEU A 346 11.98 0.48 -0.98
N VAL A 347 11.24 0.58 0.12
CA VAL A 347 11.14 -0.53 1.10
C VAL A 347 10.66 -1.80 0.43
N ARG A 348 9.59 -1.74 -0.38
CA ARG A 348 9.05 -2.90 -1.13
C ARG A 348 10.09 -3.45 -2.11
N ARG A 349 10.68 -2.60 -2.94
CA ARG A 349 11.60 -3.02 -4.01
C ARG A 349 12.93 -3.53 -3.48
N LEU A 350 13.51 -2.86 -2.49
CA LEU A 350 14.79 -3.28 -1.90
C LEU A 350 14.62 -4.57 -1.10
N SER A 351 13.50 -4.77 -0.39
CA SER A 351 13.19 -6.05 0.26
C SER A 351 13.16 -7.21 -0.74
N LEU A 352 12.65 -6.97 -1.96
CA LEU A 352 12.62 -7.98 -3.02
C LEU A 352 13.99 -8.17 -3.69
N TRP A 353 14.73 -7.10 -3.97
CA TRP A 353 16.00 -7.18 -4.70
C TRP A 353 17.18 -7.62 -3.83
N LEU A 354 17.13 -7.36 -2.53
CA LEU A 354 18.16 -7.71 -1.55
C LEU A 354 17.66 -8.78 -0.56
N GLY A 355 16.74 -9.64 -0.98
CA GLY A 355 16.13 -10.66 -0.11
C GLY A 355 17.09 -11.71 0.45
N ASP A 356 18.33 -11.76 -0.03
CA ASP A 356 19.43 -12.58 0.49
C ASP A 356 20.22 -11.91 1.63
N GLN A 357 19.92 -10.64 1.94
CA GLN A 357 20.59 -9.84 2.96
C GLN A 357 19.74 -9.71 4.23
N ASP A 358 20.41 -9.44 5.35
CA ASP A 358 19.72 -9.01 6.58
C ASP A 358 19.46 -7.50 6.47
N LEU A 359 18.25 -7.15 6.06
CA LEU A 359 17.83 -5.76 5.81
C LEU A 359 17.11 -5.17 7.02
N ARG A 360 17.56 -3.99 7.43
CA ARG A 360 16.83 -3.14 8.37
C ARG A 360 16.58 -1.78 7.75
N PHE A 361 15.34 -1.34 7.76
CA PHE A 361 14.95 0.00 7.34
C PHE A 361 14.63 0.83 8.58
N GLN A 362 15.11 2.07 8.60
CA GLN A 362 14.77 3.04 9.63
C GLN A 362 14.10 4.22 8.93
N VAL A 363 12.97 4.70 9.46
CA VAL A 363 12.32 5.93 8.98
C VAL A 363 12.34 6.93 10.13
N ALA A 364 13.26 7.88 10.04
CA ALA A 364 13.52 8.88 11.06
C ALA A 364 12.77 10.18 10.76
N PHE A 365 12.10 10.70 11.78
CA PHE A 365 11.46 12.01 11.81
C PHE A 365 12.16 12.87 12.88
N PRO A 366 13.26 13.56 12.54
CA PRO A 366 13.98 14.39 13.50
C PRO A 366 13.11 15.50 14.08
N TRP A 367 13.09 15.62 15.40
CA TRP A 367 12.33 16.65 16.12
C TRP A 367 12.91 16.91 17.52
N ASP A 368 13.18 18.17 17.81
CA ASP A 368 13.84 18.63 19.04
C ASP A 368 12.94 18.61 20.29
N GLY A 369 11.67 18.21 20.15
CA GLY A 369 10.71 18.18 21.25
C GLY A 369 9.99 19.52 21.49
N THR A 370 10.28 20.56 20.71
CA THR A 370 9.66 21.87 20.88
C THR A 370 8.39 21.99 20.02
N GLY A 371 7.27 22.33 20.66
CA GLY A 371 5.99 22.55 19.98
C GLY A 371 5.31 21.27 19.43
N PRO A 372 4.33 21.39 18.53
CA PRO A 372 3.76 20.23 17.85
C PRO A 372 4.72 19.74 16.75
N HIS A 373 4.91 18.42 16.65
CA HIS A 373 5.76 17.81 15.62
C HIS A 373 5.22 18.15 14.20
N PRO A 374 5.97 18.87 13.34
CA PRO A 374 5.45 19.38 12.07
C PRO A 374 4.96 18.30 11.10
N LEU A 375 5.55 17.11 11.18
CA LEU A 375 5.25 15.94 10.36
C LEU A 375 4.51 14.82 11.11
N GLU A 376 3.76 15.13 12.17
CA GLU A 376 3.07 14.11 12.96
C GLU A 376 2.10 13.26 12.11
N ALA A 377 1.43 13.88 11.14
CA ALA A 377 0.53 13.19 10.24
C ALA A 377 1.28 12.21 9.32
N GLU A 378 2.41 12.65 8.75
CA GLU A 378 3.27 11.83 7.89
C GLU A 378 3.91 10.67 8.67
N ARG A 379 4.30 10.90 9.94
CA ARG A 379 4.79 9.87 10.86
C ARG A 379 3.73 8.79 11.08
N GLY A 380 2.51 9.18 11.44
CA GLY A 380 1.39 8.25 11.60
C GLY A 380 1.04 7.50 10.31
N LEU A 381 1.14 8.15 9.15
CA LEU A 381 0.98 7.49 7.85
C LEU A 381 2.08 6.46 7.59
N SER A 382 3.35 6.79 7.84
CA SER A 382 4.46 5.83 7.70
C SER A 382 4.32 4.62 8.63
N GLU A 383 3.84 4.83 9.87
CA GLU A 383 3.56 3.75 10.81
C GLU A 383 2.50 2.76 10.27
N LEU A 384 1.47 3.28 9.62
CA LEU A 384 0.43 2.46 8.98
C LEU A 384 0.96 1.79 7.71
N LEU A 385 1.51 2.55 6.77
CA LEU A 385 2.02 2.07 5.47
C LEU A 385 3.07 0.97 5.63
N LEU A 386 3.88 1.03 6.69
CA LEU A 386 4.97 0.10 6.94
C LEU A 386 4.65 -0.92 8.06
N ARG A 387 3.40 -1.02 8.51
CA ARG A 387 2.98 -1.86 9.64
C ARG A 387 3.44 -3.31 9.52
N GLU A 388 3.29 -3.92 8.35
CA GLU A 388 3.69 -5.32 8.12
C GLU A 388 5.20 -5.54 8.32
N TRP A 389 6.03 -4.66 7.75
CA TRP A 389 7.48 -4.71 7.94
C TRP A 389 7.90 -4.36 9.37
N ARG A 390 7.16 -3.50 10.07
CA ARG A 390 7.39 -3.24 11.49
C ARG A 390 7.08 -4.47 12.36
N ALA A 391 5.98 -5.16 12.08
CA ALA A 391 5.61 -6.38 12.79
C ALA A 391 6.65 -7.50 12.59
N ARG A 392 7.32 -7.54 11.44
CA ARG A 392 8.45 -8.44 11.15
C ARG A 392 9.80 -7.96 11.72
N GLY A 393 9.87 -6.77 12.33
CA GLY A 393 11.12 -6.19 12.82
C GLY A 393 12.06 -5.66 11.73
N THR A 394 11.64 -5.65 10.47
CA THR A 394 12.43 -5.17 9.32
C THR A 394 12.43 -3.65 9.22
N VAL A 395 11.35 -2.99 9.64
CA VAL A 395 11.24 -1.52 9.66
C VAL A 395 11.11 -1.00 11.09
N GLU A 396 11.78 0.10 11.38
CA GLU A 396 11.63 0.87 12.62
C GLU A 396 11.30 2.34 12.29
N ILE A 397 10.35 2.94 13.01
CA ILE A 397 10.05 4.37 12.90
C ILE A 397 10.69 5.07 14.11
N LEU A 398 11.48 6.10 13.85
CA LEU A 398 12.30 6.79 14.83
C LEU A 398 11.92 8.27 14.94
N THR A 399 12.04 8.84 16.13
CA THR A 399 11.91 10.28 16.40
C THR A 399 13.17 10.79 17.10
N PRO A 400 14.32 10.83 16.39
CA PRO A 400 15.56 11.38 16.93
C PRO A 400 15.41 12.89 17.19
N ARG A 401 16.26 13.47 18.03
CA ARG A 401 16.23 14.91 18.32
C ARG A 401 16.58 15.75 17.10
N ASP A 402 17.58 15.31 16.36
CA ASP A 402 18.12 16.02 15.20
C ASP A 402 18.80 15.05 14.23
N ASP A 403 19.36 15.60 13.16
CA ASP A 403 20.10 14.83 12.15
C ASP A 403 21.44 14.29 12.70
N ALA A 404 22.03 14.95 13.70
CA ALA A 404 23.28 14.50 14.30
C ALA A 404 23.09 13.19 15.07
N GLU A 405 21.96 13.04 15.77
CA GLU A 405 21.58 11.77 16.42
C GLU A 405 21.37 10.65 15.38
N VAL A 406 20.77 10.95 14.23
CA VAL A 406 20.65 9.98 13.12
C VAL A 406 22.02 9.54 12.62
N LEU A 407 22.92 10.49 12.37
CA LEU A 407 24.26 10.21 11.88
C LEU A 407 25.11 9.44 12.89
N ALA A 408 25.02 9.77 14.19
CA ALA A 408 25.70 9.03 15.25
C ALA A 408 25.21 7.57 15.32
N ARG A 409 23.91 7.34 15.13
CA ARG A 409 23.35 5.98 15.05
C ARG A 409 23.82 5.25 13.79
N ALA A 410 23.84 5.93 12.64
CA ALA A 410 24.37 5.37 11.39
C ALA A 410 25.85 4.99 11.51
N GLU A 411 26.67 5.80 12.18
CA GLU A 411 28.06 5.48 12.48
C GLU A 411 28.17 4.24 13.38
N ALA A 412 27.35 4.15 14.43
CA ALA A 412 27.32 2.99 15.32
C ALA A 412 26.93 1.69 14.57
N ASP A 413 25.90 1.77 13.72
CA ASP A 413 25.44 0.65 12.89
C ASP A 413 26.49 0.24 11.84
N SER A 414 27.28 1.19 11.32
CA SER A 414 28.33 0.93 10.31
C SER A 414 29.45 0.00 10.77
N LYS A 415 29.58 -0.20 12.09
CA LYS A 415 30.52 -1.17 12.69
C LYS A 415 30.16 -2.61 12.33
N ARG A 416 28.86 -2.90 12.10
CA ARG A 416 28.32 -4.25 11.89
C ARG A 416 27.56 -4.41 10.57
N ALA A 417 27.23 -3.31 9.89
CA ALA A 417 26.43 -3.31 8.68
C ALA A 417 26.96 -2.30 7.65
N ARG A 418 26.57 -2.48 6.38
CA ARG A 418 26.61 -1.37 5.42
C ARG A 418 25.45 -0.44 5.75
N VAL A 419 25.69 0.87 5.83
CA VAL A 419 24.65 1.84 6.18
C VAL A 419 24.48 2.83 5.04
N ASP A 420 23.25 3.08 4.63
CA ASP A 420 22.90 4.16 3.71
C ASP A 420 21.90 5.09 4.40
N VAL A 421 22.18 6.39 4.45
CA VAL A 421 21.27 7.41 4.96
C VAL A 421 20.78 8.25 3.78
N LEU A 422 19.46 8.28 3.60
CA LEU A 422 18.77 9.05 2.59
C LEU A 422 17.96 10.15 3.25
N ARG A 423 18.28 11.41 2.98
CA ARG A 423 17.52 12.57 3.44
C ARG A 423 16.61 13.11 2.36
N LEU A 424 15.34 13.34 2.70
CA LEU A 424 14.32 13.93 1.84
C LEU A 424 14.02 15.35 2.32
N ASP A 425 14.68 16.35 1.74
CA ASP A 425 14.58 17.73 2.23
C ASP A 425 13.80 18.62 1.26
N ALA A 426 12.94 19.51 1.76
CA ALA A 426 12.23 20.48 0.94
C ALA A 426 12.86 21.87 0.91
N VAL A 427 14.02 22.07 1.55
CA VAL A 427 14.73 23.35 1.59
C VAL A 427 16.12 23.19 0.97
N ARG A 428 16.44 24.03 -0.03
CA ARG A 428 17.65 23.97 -0.86
C ARG A 428 18.98 24.19 -0.10
N GLN A 429 18.93 24.54 1.18
CA GLN A 429 20.08 24.93 2.00
C GLN A 429 20.50 23.89 3.05
N ALA A 430 19.80 22.75 3.16
CA ALA A 430 20.12 21.76 4.17
C ALA A 430 21.28 20.86 3.71
N THR A 431 22.50 21.19 4.13
CA THR A 431 23.65 20.30 4.00
C THR A 431 23.65 19.32 5.17
N LEU A 432 23.57 18.01 4.89
CA LEU A 432 24.03 17.01 5.84
C LEU A 432 25.56 17.09 5.87
N GLU A 433 26.12 17.47 7.01
CA GLU A 433 27.57 17.47 7.20
C GLU A 433 28.09 16.03 7.10
N ALA A 434 28.72 15.73 5.97
CA ALA A 434 29.34 14.43 5.71
C ALA A 434 30.75 14.32 6.33
N GLU A 435 31.27 15.40 6.89
CA GLU A 435 32.62 15.45 7.45
C GLU A 435 32.72 14.54 8.67
N GLY A 436 33.71 13.63 8.65
CA GLY A 436 33.97 12.70 9.75
C GLY A 436 33.21 11.38 9.69
N LEU A 437 32.24 11.20 8.78
CA LEU A 437 31.53 9.92 8.67
C LEU A 437 32.43 8.80 8.14
N PRO A 438 32.28 7.56 8.66
CA PRO A 438 32.99 6.41 8.11
C PRO A 438 32.66 6.20 6.63
N SER A 439 33.64 5.73 5.85
CA SER A 439 33.47 5.41 4.42
C SER A 439 32.41 4.34 4.11
N ARG A 440 31.94 3.63 5.14
CA ARG A 440 30.86 2.63 5.06
C ARG A 440 29.45 3.23 5.15
N VAL A 441 29.33 4.51 5.48
CA VAL A 441 28.06 5.24 5.53
C VAL A 441 27.87 5.96 4.19
N GLY A 442 26.97 5.43 3.35
CA GLY A 442 26.55 6.10 2.12
C GLY A 442 25.56 7.22 2.46
N LEU A 443 25.79 8.44 1.97
CA LEU A 443 24.84 9.54 2.11
C LEU A 443 24.18 9.85 0.77
N HIS A 444 22.87 10.03 0.80
CA HIS A 444 22.05 10.41 -0.34
C HIS A 444 21.13 11.55 0.09
N LEU A 445 21.10 12.65 -0.67
CA LEU A 445 20.22 13.79 -0.44
C LEU A 445 19.27 13.93 -1.62
N LEU A 446 17.97 13.84 -1.35
CA LEU A 446 16.92 14.12 -2.32
C LEU A 446 16.35 15.50 -2.03
N ASP A 447 16.70 16.48 -2.87
CA ASP A 447 16.19 17.85 -2.80
C ASP A 447 14.79 17.90 -3.45
N LEU A 448 13.80 18.24 -2.63
CA LEU A 448 12.38 18.37 -2.93
C LEU A 448 11.92 19.84 -2.87
N SER A 449 12.84 20.82 -2.90
CA SER A 449 12.51 22.24 -2.84
C SER A 449 11.77 22.75 -4.09
N GLY A 450 11.94 22.07 -5.22
CA GLY A 450 11.25 22.36 -6.48
C GLY A 450 10.36 21.20 -6.98
N PRO A 451 9.63 21.41 -8.08
CA PRO A 451 8.75 20.40 -8.68
C PRO A 451 9.50 19.18 -9.25
N SER A 452 10.76 19.38 -9.64
CA SER A 452 11.65 18.34 -10.16
C SER A 452 12.68 17.98 -9.09
N PRO A 453 12.57 16.79 -8.46
CA PRO A 453 13.48 16.40 -7.39
C PRO A 453 14.90 16.19 -7.93
N ARG A 454 15.90 16.46 -7.09
CA ARG A 454 17.32 16.29 -7.48
C ARG A 454 18.03 15.41 -6.47
N LEU A 455 18.61 14.32 -6.95
CA LEU A 455 19.46 13.46 -6.13
C LEU A 455 20.89 14.02 -6.11
N GLN A 456 21.43 14.18 -4.92
CA GLN A 456 22.82 14.54 -4.67
C GLN A 456 23.46 13.42 -3.84
N VAL A 457 24.66 12.98 -4.24
CA VAL A 457 25.45 12.01 -3.49
C VAL A 457 26.71 12.72 -3.04
N PRO A 458 26.78 13.20 -1.77
CA PRO A 458 27.97 13.84 -1.23
C PRO A 458 29.16 12.89 -1.34
N ARG A 459 30.28 13.34 -1.91
CA ARG A 459 31.53 12.57 -1.91
C ARG A 459 32.26 12.82 -0.60
N ALA A 460 32.63 11.74 0.10
CA ALA A 460 33.43 11.82 1.32
C ALA A 460 34.72 12.63 1.07
N GLY A 461 34.94 13.68 1.86
CA GLY A 461 36.12 14.55 1.78
C GLY A 461 36.06 15.70 0.77
N ALA A 462 34.97 15.85 0.02
CA ALA A 462 34.74 17.06 -0.76
C ALA A 462 34.05 18.10 0.15
N VAL A 463 34.81 19.08 0.65
CA VAL A 463 34.21 20.30 1.22
C VAL A 463 33.28 20.86 0.16
N THR A 464 32.00 20.93 0.47
CA THR A 464 31.00 21.57 -0.39
C THR A 464 31.26 23.06 -0.31
N ARG A 465 32.37 23.54 -0.91
CA ARG A 465 32.58 24.96 -1.11
C ARG A 465 31.37 25.41 -1.90
N GLU A 466 30.67 26.42 -1.37
CA GLU A 466 29.71 27.25 -2.07
C GLU A 466 30.36 27.81 -3.35
N ARG A 467 30.57 26.97 -4.36
CA ARG A 467 30.67 27.45 -5.72
C ARG A 467 29.26 27.86 -6.04
N GLY A 468 29.02 29.16 -5.95
CA GLY A 468 27.82 29.80 -6.47
C GLY A 468 27.39 29.07 -7.73
N PHE A 469 26.13 28.65 -7.74
CA PHE A 469 25.48 27.93 -8.82
C PHE A 469 25.88 28.57 -10.17
N GLN A 470 26.86 28.00 -10.86
CA GLN A 470 26.99 28.21 -12.30
C GLN A 470 25.86 27.41 -12.94
N GLU A 471 24.73 28.09 -13.15
CA GLU A 471 23.68 27.72 -14.10
C GLU A 471 24.20 27.68 -15.56
N GLU A 472 25.46 28.07 -15.78
CA GLU A 472 26.15 28.03 -17.07
C GLU A 472 26.60 26.61 -17.45
N ASN A 473 25.66 25.78 -17.91
CA ASN A 473 25.82 24.87 -19.07
C ASN A 473 24.74 23.76 -19.18
N ARG A 474 23.65 23.81 -18.41
CA ARG A 474 22.47 22.95 -18.65
C ARG A 474 21.24 23.69 -19.18
N ALA A 475 21.40 24.89 -19.72
CA ALA A 475 20.35 25.66 -20.38
C ALA A 475 19.85 25.06 -21.72
N GLY A 476 20.37 23.90 -22.13
CA GLY A 476 19.94 23.15 -23.33
C GLY A 476 19.28 21.80 -23.06
N LEU A 477 19.15 21.37 -21.81
CA LEU A 477 18.38 20.16 -21.49
C LEU A 477 16.92 20.55 -21.39
N SER A 478 16.11 20.03 -22.31
CA SER A 478 14.64 20.03 -22.27
C SER A 478 14.16 19.98 -20.82
N MET A 479 13.28 20.89 -20.40
CA MET A 479 12.64 20.80 -19.09
C MET A 479 11.92 19.45 -19.02
N GLU A 480 12.55 18.46 -18.38
CA GLU A 480 11.94 17.17 -18.11
C GLU A 480 10.63 17.42 -17.38
N ALA A 481 9.58 16.69 -17.74
CA ALA A 481 8.31 16.84 -17.06
C ALA A 481 8.53 16.52 -15.56
N PRO A 482 7.93 17.26 -14.62
CA PRO A 482 8.16 17.05 -13.19
C PRO A 482 8.03 15.59 -12.73
N TRP A 483 7.08 14.85 -13.30
CA TRP A 483 6.93 13.41 -13.05
C TRP A 483 8.11 12.56 -13.57
N GLU A 484 8.66 12.88 -14.74
CA GLU A 484 9.85 12.20 -15.27
C GLU A 484 11.04 12.38 -14.31
N ALA A 485 11.24 13.59 -13.78
CA ALA A 485 12.27 13.86 -12.79
C ALA A 485 12.09 13.01 -11.51
N TRP A 486 10.85 12.82 -11.02
CA TRP A 486 10.57 11.91 -9.91
C TRP A 486 10.95 10.46 -10.23
N THR A 487 10.57 9.97 -11.41
CA THR A 487 10.89 8.60 -11.82
C THR A 487 12.39 8.39 -12.03
N GLY A 488 13.08 9.38 -12.60
CA GLY A 488 14.53 9.40 -12.78
C GLY A 488 15.28 9.39 -11.46
N ALA A 489 14.94 10.31 -10.55
CA ALA A 489 15.54 10.37 -9.21
C ALA A 489 15.31 9.07 -8.42
N THR A 490 14.13 8.47 -8.53
CA THR A 490 13.81 7.18 -7.89
C THR A 490 14.68 6.05 -8.43
N LEU A 491 14.90 5.98 -9.74
CA LEU A 491 15.74 4.97 -10.36
C LEU A 491 17.23 5.18 -10.02
N GLU A 492 17.72 6.41 -10.03
CA GLU A 492 19.09 6.73 -9.64
C GLU A 492 19.34 6.39 -8.18
N LEU A 493 18.40 6.72 -7.29
CA LEU A 493 18.47 6.39 -5.88
C LEU A 493 18.44 4.88 -5.65
N ALA A 494 17.54 4.15 -6.31
CA ALA A 494 17.50 2.70 -6.29
C ALA A 494 18.84 2.07 -6.72
N ARG A 495 19.50 2.64 -7.74
CA ARG A 495 20.83 2.19 -8.19
C ARG A 495 21.92 2.53 -7.18
N GLY A 496 21.86 3.69 -6.51
CA GLY A 496 22.80 4.06 -5.45
C GLY A 496 22.69 3.18 -4.21
N LEU A 497 21.45 2.76 -3.88
CA LEU A 497 21.12 1.86 -2.79
C LEU A 497 21.33 0.37 -3.10
N LEU A 498 21.93 0.01 -4.24
CA LEU A 498 22.29 -1.36 -4.58
C LEU A 498 23.81 -1.48 -4.62
#